data_AF-A0A8J2S2Q8-F1
#
_entry.id   AF-A0A8J2S2Q8-F1
#
_cell.length_a   1.000
_cell.length_b   1.000
_cell.length_c   1.000
_cell.angle_alpha   90.00
_cell.angle_beta   90.00
_cell.angle_gamma   90.00
#
_symmetry.space_group_name_H-M   'P 1'
#
loop_
_entity.id
_entity.type
_entity.pdbx_description
1 polymer ?
#
loop_
_entity_poly.entity_id
_entity_poly.type
_entity_poly.pdbx_seq_one_letter_code
_entity_poly.pdbx_strand_id
1 'polypeptide(L)'
;MDDNSIFELSSVVQKDLLLFNDVKAPISLDEFDILLQIVCDVLTKIPSTDQSYNIIKQLEGNKSLEKLGPLKIQQLYTSLSSLLIKAASENISTSQLEAKLKTLNWSFEQITRLLKMFSANQSKIQAVLKLYGSSPPKLVDVNWRLDYQVETNTRGPVQQLIYFIDLILDDKGRRELLSFTASHAELEDLVNTLKDACQSVKRVALL
;
A
#
# COMPACT_ATOMS: atom_id res chain seq x y z
N MET A 1 -11.13 -10.74 -17.89
CA MET A 1 -10.24 -9.62 -18.26
C MET A 1 -9.03 -9.82 -17.39
N ASP A 2 -7.98 -10.41 -17.97
CA ASP A 2 -6.77 -10.78 -17.26
C ASP A 2 -6.03 -9.49 -16.91
N ASP A 3 -6.18 -9.07 -15.66
CA ASP A 3 -5.41 -7.98 -15.09
C ASP A 3 -4.00 -8.51 -14.82
N ASN A 4 -3.25 -8.68 -15.92
CA ASN A 4 -1.86 -9.10 -15.90
C ASN A 4 -1.01 -7.88 -15.51
N SER A 5 -1.26 -7.37 -14.30
CA SER A 5 -0.35 -6.43 -13.63
C SER A 5 1.00 -7.13 -13.53
N ILE A 6 1.95 -6.67 -14.33
CA ILE A 6 3.30 -7.20 -14.33
C ILE A 6 3.91 -6.83 -12.98
N PHE A 7 4.14 -7.83 -12.13
CA PHE A 7 4.82 -7.63 -10.86
C PHE A 7 6.26 -7.16 -11.10
N GLU A 8 6.48 -5.85 -10.97
CA GLU A 8 7.78 -5.25 -11.18
C GLU A 8 8.40 -4.76 -9.88
N LEU A 9 9.66 -5.12 -9.64
CA LEU A 9 10.43 -4.65 -8.50
C LEU A 9 11.39 -3.55 -8.97
N SER A 10 11.78 -2.63 -8.08
CA SER A 10 12.79 -1.63 -8.45
C SER A 10 14.11 -2.31 -8.81
N SER A 11 14.88 -1.70 -9.71
CA SER A 11 16.16 -2.27 -10.17
C SER A 11 17.16 -2.46 -9.02
N VAL A 12 17.10 -1.64 -7.98
CA VAL A 12 17.91 -1.78 -6.76
C VAL A 12 17.49 -3.01 -5.97
N VAL A 13 16.18 -3.18 -5.72
CA VAL A 13 15.66 -4.35 -5.00
C VAL A 13 15.95 -5.64 -5.77
N GLN A 14 15.80 -5.65 -7.09
CA GLN A 14 16.13 -6.83 -7.91
C GLN A 14 17.62 -7.20 -7.78
N LYS A 15 18.53 -6.23 -7.83
CA LYS A 15 19.97 -6.46 -7.66
C LYS A 15 20.30 -7.02 -6.27
N ASP A 16 19.70 -6.46 -5.22
CA ASP A 16 19.94 -6.91 -3.85
C ASP A 16 19.35 -8.30 -3.59
N LEU A 17 18.22 -8.66 -4.22
CA LEU A 17 17.64 -10.00 -4.13
C LEU A 17 18.49 -11.08 -4.83
N LEU A 18 19.35 -10.69 -5.80
CA LEU A 18 20.31 -11.63 -6.41
C LEU A 18 21.44 -11.99 -5.44
N LEU A 19 21.69 -11.19 -4.40
CA LEU A 19 22.71 -11.49 -3.38
C LEU A 19 22.39 -12.75 -2.57
N PHE A 20 21.12 -13.19 -2.55
CA PHE A 20 20.72 -14.48 -1.95
C PHE A 20 21.31 -15.69 -2.69
N ASN A 21 21.68 -15.52 -3.96
CA ASN A 21 22.24 -16.56 -4.83
C ASN A 21 23.70 -16.28 -5.20
N ASP A 22 24.39 -15.42 -4.45
CA ASP A 22 25.79 -15.08 -4.71
C ASP A 22 26.69 -16.32 -4.51
N VAL A 23 27.25 -16.82 -5.61
CA VAL A 23 28.15 -17.97 -5.65
C VAL A 23 29.41 -17.76 -4.79
N LYS A 24 29.82 -16.50 -4.58
CA LYS A 24 31.04 -16.16 -3.82
C LYS A 24 30.82 -16.16 -2.31
N ALA A 25 29.58 -15.94 -1.86
CA ALA A 25 29.22 -15.88 -0.45
C ALA A 25 27.79 -16.43 -0.28
N PRO A 26 27.64 -17.77 -0.42
CA PRO A 26 26.34 -18.42 -0.42
C PRO A 26 25.68 -18.27 0.94
N ILE A 27 24.41 -17.89 0.92
CA ILE A 27 23.59 -17.80 2.12
C ILE A 27 23.06 -19.19 2.43
N SER A 28 23.31 -19.67 3.64
CA SER A 28 22.75 -20.94 4.11
C SER A 28 21.23 -20.83 4.27
N LEU A 29 20.54 -21.98 4.19
CA LEU A 29 19.09 -22.01 4.39
C LEU A 29 18.68 -21.53 5.79
N ASP A 30 19.53 -21.75 6.80
CA ASP A 30 19.29 -21.29 8.17
C ASP A 30 19.36 -19.75 8.27
N GLU A 31 20.37 -19.13 7.66
CA GLU A 31 20.48 -17.67 7.60
C GLU A 31 19.29 -17.04 6.84
N PHE A 32 18.87 -17.70 5.75
CA PHE A 32 17.69 -17.31 4.99
C PHE A 32 16.40 -17.38 5.83
N ASP A 33 16.18 -18.49 6.55
CA ASP A 33 15.02 -18.68 7.41
C ASP A 33 14.98 -17.64 8.53
N ILE A 34 16.13 -17.32 9.14
CA ILE A 34 16.23 -16.28 10.18
C ILE A 34 15.82 -14.91 9.62
N LEU A 35 16.37 -14.52 8.46
CA LEU A 35 16.03 -13.26 7.81
C LEU A 35 14.54 -13.20 7.45
N LEU A 36 14.02 -14.26 6.87
CA LEU A 36 12.61 -14.36 6.46
C LEU A 36 11.66 -14.29 7.65
N GLN A 37 11.98 -14.98 8.73
CA GLN A 37 11.19 -14.96 9.97
C GLN A 37 11.17 -13.57 10.59
N ILE A 38 12.33 -12.93 10.73
CA ILE A 38 12.44 -11.59 11.32
C ILE A 38 11.70 -10.57 10.46
N VAL A 39 11.87 -10.58 9.14
CA VAL A 39 11.14 -9.68 8.25
C VAL A 39 9.62 -9.90 8.39
N CYS A 40 9.14 -11.14 8.37
CA CYS A 40 7.71 -11.42 8.54
C CYS A 40 7.19 -10.95 9.91
N ASP A 41 7.93 -11.20 10.98
CA ASP A 41 7.55 -10.80 12.34
C ASP A 41 7.50 -9.29 12.51
N VAL A 42 8.36 -8.55 11.81
CA VAL A 42 8.35 -7.08 11.82
C VAL A 42 7.18 -6.55 10.99
N LEU A 43 6.99 -7.05 9.77
CA LEU A 43 5.93 -6.57 8.87
C LEU A 43 4.51 -6.89 9.37
N THR A 44 4.37 -7.91 10.22
CA THR A 44 3.07 -8.26 10.82
C THR A 44 2.78 -7.52 12.12
N LYS A 45 3.76 -6.81 12.70
CA LYS A 45 3.56 -5.94 13.86
C LYS A 45 3.26 -4.52 13.40
N ILE A 46 2.49 -3.81 14.22
CA ILE A 46 2.30 -2.36 14.09
C ILE A 46 3.55 -1.72 14.73
N PRO A 47 4.49 -1.11 14.00
CA PRO A 47 5.62 -0.45 14.63
C PRO A 47 5.18 0.64 15.60
N SER A 48 5.57 0.49 16.86
CA SER A 48 5.78 1.61 17.77
C SER A 48 7.00 2.40 17.28
N THR A 49 6.93 3.72 17.32
CA THR A 49 7.80 4.73 16.67
C THR A 49 9.33 4.53 16.77
N ASP A 50 9.85 3.67 17.65
CA ASP A 50 11.29 3.49 17.93
C ASP A 50 11.93 2.15 17.46
N GLN A 51 11.22 1.26 16.76
CA GLN A 51 11.71 -0.13 16.58
C GLN A 51 12.63 -0.40 15.38
N SER A 52 12.61 0.41 14.31
CA SER A 52 13.33 0.10 13.06
C SER A 52 14.86 0.02 13.21
N TYR A 53 15.45 0.89 14.02
CA TYR A 53 16.91 0.92 14.26
C TYR A 53 17.39 -0.23 15.16
N ASN A 54 16.51 -0.75 16.03
CA ASN A 54 16.82 -1.86 16.93
C ASN A 54 16.87 -3.21 16.20
N ILE A 55 16.08 -3.37 15.13
CA ILE A 55 15.98 -4.65 14.39
C ILE A 55 17.25 -4.95 13.60
N ILE A 56 17.84 -3.96 12.92
CA ILE A 56 19.09 -4.16 12.17
C ILE A 56 20.23 -4.51 13.13
N LYS A 57 20.32 -3.82 14.28
CA LYS A 57 21.29 -4.18 15.34
C LYS A 57 21.06 -5.58 15.92
N GLN A 58 19.81 -6.00 16.07
CA GLN A 58 19.47 -7.37 16.50
C GLN A 58 19.92 -8.42 15.47
N LEU A 59 19.76 -8.13 14.17
CA LEU A 59 20.24 -8.99 13.09
C LEU A 59 21.77 -9.06 13.04
N GLU A 60 22.44 -7.92 13.20
CA GLU A 60 23.91 -7.83 13.25
C GLU A 60 24.49 -8.57 14.47
N GLY A 61 23.77 -8.58 15.61
CA GLY A 61 24.16 -9.33 16.81
C GLY A 61 23.90 -10.83 16.74
N ASN A 62 23.29 -11.34 15.67
CA ASN A 62 23.01 -12.77 15.52
C ASN A 62 24.27 -13.51 15.02
N LYS A 63 24.79 -14.41 15.85
CA LYS A 63 25.99 -15.22 15.55
C LYS A 63 25.89 -16.01 14.23
N SER A 64 24.68 -16.39 13.83
CA SER A 64 24.46 -17.10 12.57
C SER A 64 24.63 -16.20 11.34
N LEU A 65 24.45 -14.87 11.48
CA LEU A 65 24.54 -13.90 10.37
C LEU A 65 25.86 -13.13 10.36
N GLU A 66 26.72 -13.30 11.37
CA GLU A 66 27.98 -12.56 11.55
C GLU A 66 28.89 -12.60 10.29
N LYS A 67 28.84 -13.71 9.55
CA LYS A 67 29.64 -13.92 8.33
C LYS A 67 29.19 -13.08 7.13
N LEU A 68 27.95 -12.60 7.10
CA LEU A 68 27.39 -11.83 5.98
C LEU A 68 27.86 -10.37 6.01
N GLY A 69 28.22 -9.86 7.19
CA GLY A 69 28.57 -8.46 7.41
C GLY A 69 27.35 -7.51 7.42
N PRO A 70 27.44 -6.38 8.13
CA PRO A 70 26.29 -5.51 8.42
C PRO A 70 25.64 -4.92 7.16
N LEU A 71 26.45 -4.52 6.18
CA LEU A 71 25.96 -3.94 4.93
C LEU A 71 25.11 -4.92 4.13
N LYS A 72 25.55 -6.19 4.02
CA LYS A 72 24.82 -7.23 3.28
C LYS A 72 23.52 -7.58 3.99
N ILE A 73 23.54 -7.68 5.32
CA ILE A 73 22.33 -7.90 6.14
C ILE A 73 21.30 -6.78 5.88
N GLN A 74 21.72 -5.52 5.89
CA GLN A 74 20.83 -4.38 5.64
C GLN A 74 20.20 -4.43 4.23
N GLN A 75 20.99 -4.76 3.21
CA GLN A 75 20.51 -4.88 1.82
C GLN A 75 19.50 -6.02 1.67
N LEU A 76 19.81 -7.20 2.21
CA LEU A 76 18.93 -8.37 2.15
C LEU A 76 17.62 -8.12 2.92
N TYR A 77 17.71 -7.55 4.12
CA TYR A 77 16.54 -7.18 4.91
C TYR A 77 15.64 -6.19 4.16
N THR A 78 16.22 -5.12 3.59
CA THR A 78 15.48 -4.06 2.91
C THR A 78 14.82 -4.58 1.64
N SER A 79 15.55 -5.36 0.84
CA SER A 79 15.06 -5.92 -0.41
C SER A 79 13.98 -6.98 -0.17
N LEU A 80 14.15 -7.85 0.82
CA LEU A 80 13.14 -8.85 1.21
C LEU A 80 11.89 -8.19 1.78
N SER A 81 12.04 -7.18 2.64
CA SER A 81 10.90 -6.41 3.16
C SER A 81 10.13 -5.73 2.03
N SER A 82 10.85 -5.10 1.08
CA SER A 82 10.25 -4.43 -0.07
C SER A 82 9.50 -5.40 -0.97
N LEU A 83 10.06 -6.59 -1.22
CA LEU A 83 9.41 -7.66 -1.97
C LEU A 83 8.08 -8.06 -1.32
N LEU A 84 8.08 -8.36 -0.02
CA LEU A 84 6.90 -8.85 0.70
C LEU A 84 5.82 -7.76 0.85
N ILE A 85 6.22 -6.52 1.14
CA ILE A 85 5.31 -5.37 1.17
C ILE A 85 4.65 -5.20 -0.19
N LYS A 86 5.44 -5.21 -1.27
CA LYS A 86 4.91 -4.99 -2.62
C LYS A 86 3.99 -6.12 -3.07
N ALA A 87 4.39 -7.37 -2.84
CA ALA A 87 3.56 -8.54 -3.15
C ALA A 87 2.25 -8.52 -2.36
N ALA A 88 2.28 -8.13 -1.09
CA ALA A 88 1.08 -7.99 -0.26
C ALA A 88 0.19 -6.83 -0.73
N SER A 89 0.79 -5.68 -1.09
CA SER A 89 0.04 -4.49 -1.53
C SER A 89 -0.67 -4.68 -2.86
N GLU A 90 -0.04 -5.38 -3.81
CA GLU A 90 -0.61 -5.69 -5.13
C GLU A 90 -1.46 -6.97 -5.13
N ASN A 91 -1.63 -7.60 -3.95
CA ASN A 91 -2.42 -8.82 -3.77
C ASN A 91 -2.02 -9.96 -4.73
N ILE A 92 -0.72 -10.17 -4.89
CA ILE A 92 -0.16 -11.10 -5.86
C ILE A 92 -0.38 -12.54 -5.42
N SER A 93 -0.73 -13.40 -6.38
CA SER A 93 -0.88 -14.83 -6.12
C SER A 93 0.47 -15.52 -5.87
N THR A 94 0.47 -16.62 -5.12
CA THR A 94 1.70 -17.39 -4.86
C THR A 94 2.35 -17.88 -6.15
N SER A 95 1.59 -18.21 -7.20
CA SER A 95 2.10 -18.64 -8.50
C SER A 95 2.80 -17.50 -9.26
N GLN A 96 2.27 -16.29 -9.23
CA GLN A 96 2.93 -15.11 -9.82
C GLN A 96 4.22 -14.75 -9.09
N LEU A 97 4.21 -14.82 -7.74
CA LEU A 97 5.39 -14.59 -6.93
C LEU A 97 6.46 -15.67 -7.19
N GLU A 98 6.05 -16.94 -7.29
CA GLU A 98 6.93 -18.05 -7.66
C GLU A 98 7.60 -17.82 -9.02
N ALA A 99 6.83 -17.43 -10.04
CA ALA A 99 7.35 -17.12 -11.36
C ALA A 99 8.40 -16.01 -11.31
N LYS A 100 8.16 -14.92 -10.54
CA LYS A 100 9.15 -13.84 -10.39
C LYS A 100 10.41 -14.32 -9.68
N LEU A 101 10.30 -15.09 -8.60
CA LEU A 101 11.48 -15.59 -7.87
C LEU A 101 12.32 -16.54 -8.73
N LYS A 102 11.69 -17.34 -9.60
CA LYS A 102 12.40 -18.15 -10.60
C LYS A 102 13.24 -17.28 -11.56
N THR A 103 12.75 -16.11 -11.97
CA THR A 103 13.55 -15.19 -12.81
C THR A 103 14.77 -14.62 -12.10
N LEU A 104 14.79 -14.65 -10.75
CA LEU A 104 15.91 -14.22 -9.92
C LEU A 104 16.88 -15.38 -9.58
N ASN A 105 16.71 -16.55 -10.21
CA ASN A 105 17.52 -17.76 -9.98
C ASN A 105 17.50 -18.29 -8.54
N TRP A 106 16.41 -18.06 -7.80
CA TRP A 106 16.26 -18.61 -6.45
C TRP A 106 16.10 -20.13 -6.48
N SER A 107 16.64 -20.81 -5.46
CA SER A 107 16.51 -22.26 -5.35
C SER A 107 15.07 -22.66 -5.04
N PHE A 108 14.69 -23.87 -5.42
CA PHE A 108 13.35 -24.41 -5.14
C PHE A 108 13.02 -24.37 -3.63
N GLU A 109 14.01 -24.64 -2.78
CA GLU A 109 13.87 -24.65 -1.32
C GLU A 109 13.62 -23.25 -0.76
N GLN A 110 14.38 -22.24 -1.21
CA GLN A 110 14.17 -20.84 -0.82
C GLN A 110 12.79 -20.34 -1.24
N ILE A 111 12.38 -20.64 -2.47
CA ILE A 111 11.06 -20.28 -3.00
C ILE A 111 9.96 -20.92 -2.15
N THR A 112 10.06 -22.22 -1.89
CA THR A 112 9.05 -22.96 -1.12
C THR A 112 8.89 -22.38 0.29
N ARG A 113 10.01 -22.07 0.96
CA ARG A 113 10.02 -21.46 2.30
C ARG A 113 9.39 -20.07 2.30
N LEU A 114 9.76 -19.22 1.33
CA LEU A 114 9.20 -17.88 1.18
C LEU A 114 7.70 -17.93 0.92
N LEU A 115 7.24 -18.74 -0.03
CA LEU A 115 5.81 -18.84 -0.37
C LEU A 115 4.98 -19.33 0.82
N LYS A 116 5.49 -20.31 1.58
CA LYS A 116 4.83 -20.80 2.80
C LYS A 116 4.70 -19.69 3.84
N MET A 117 5.78 -18.94 4.10
CA MET A 117 5.76 -17.84 5.06
C MET A 117 4.91 -16.66 4.61
N PHE A 118 4.97 -16.31 3.32
CA PHE A 118 4.18 -15.23 2.74
C PHE A 118 2.70 -15.55 2.80
N SER A 119 2.26 -16.72 2.33
CA SER A 119 0.84 -17.11 2.36
C SER A 119 0.24 -17.11 3.78
N ALA A 120 1.02 -17.55 4.78
CA ALA A 120 0.59 -17.54 6.18
C ALA A 120 0.46 -16.12 6.78
N ASN A 121 1.19 -15.13 6.25
CA ASN A 121 1.26 -13.78 6.81
C ASN A 121 0.67 -12.69 5.92
N GLN A 122 0.33 -12.97 4.66
CA GLN A 122 -0.12 -12.00 3.66
C GLN A 122 -1.28 -11.15 4.18
N SER A 123 -2.32 -11.76 4.74
CA SER A 123 -3.48 -11.03 5.26
C SER A 123 -3.12 -10.11 6.44
N LYS A 124 -2.15 -10.51 7.28
CA LYS A 124 -1.67 -9.69 8.41
C LYS A 124 -0.86 -8.50 7.89
N ILE A 125 0.06 -8.73 6.96
CA ILE A 125 0.85 -7.67 6.32
C ILE A 125 -0.09 -6.68 5.63
N GLN A 126 -1.10 -7.16 4.91
CA GLN A 126 -2.12 -6.29 4.30
C GLN A 126 -2.91 -5.49 5.33
N ALA A 127 -3.31 -6.09 6.46
CA ALA A 127 -3.99 -5.38 7.54
C ALA A 127 -3.12 -4.24 8.10
N VAL A 128 -1.85 -4.51 8.35
CA VAL A 128 -0.86 -3.51 8.79
C VAL A 128 -0.70 -2.42 7.73
N LEU A 129 -0.49 -2.78 6.47
CA LEU A 129 -0.39 -1.82 5.36
C LEU A 129 -1.64 -0.95 5.18
N LYS A 130 -2.84 -1.45 5.51
CA LYS A 130 -4.05 -0.62 5.50
C LYS A 130 -4.02 0.49 6.54
N LEU A 131 -3.35 0.27 7.67
CA LEU A 131 -3.16 1.27 8.73
C LEU A 131 -2.11 2.34 8.33
N TYR A 132 -1.07 1.96 7.60
CA TYR A 132 0.00 2.88 7.16
C TYR A 132 -0.30 3.59 5.83
N GLY A 133 -1.03 2.92 4.94
CA GLY A 133 -1.32 3.34 3.57
C GLY A 133 -2.74 3.85 3.39
N SER A 134 -3.28 4.64 4.33
CA SER A 134 -4.52 5.37 4.08
C SER A 134 -4.21 6.54 3.14
N SER A 135 -4.03 6.26 1.85
CA SER A 135 -4.52 7.23 0.86
C SER A 135 -5.99 7.44 1.20
N PRO A 136 -6.46 8.68 1.38
CA PRO A 136 -7.89 8.92 1.51
C PRO A 136 -8.62 8.33 0.29
N PRO A 137 -9.90 7.94 0.42
CA PRO A 137 -10.71 7.51 -0.70
C PRO A 137 -10.63 8.52 -1.84
N LYS A 138 -10.43 8.03 -3.06
CA LYS A 138 -10.30 8.89 -4.23
C LYS A 138 -11.68 9.27 -4.73
N LEU A 139 -11.94 10.55 -4.96
CA LEU A 139 -13.13 10.97 -5.68
C LEU A 139 -12.98 10.57 -7.16
N VAL A 140 -13.83 9.66 -7.64
CA VAL A 140 -13.77 9.13 -9.01
C VAL A 140 -14.83 9.76 -9.89
N ASP A 141 -16.00 10.08 -9.32
CA ASP A 141 -17.11 10.63 -10.08
C ASP A 141 -18.04 11.46 -9.18
N VAL A 142 -18.83 12.32 -9.81
CA VAL A 142 -19.81 13.19 -9.15
C VAL A 142 -21.10 13.20 -9.97
N ASN A 143 -22.18 12.71 -9.37
CA ASN A 143 -23.52 12.87 -9.91
C ASN A 143 -24.24 14.01 -9.20
N TRP A 144 -25.10 14.72 -9.92
CA TRP A 144 -25.91 15.77 -9.33
C TRP A 144 -27.28 15.85 -9.98
N ARG A 145 -28.25 16.35 -9.21
CA ARG A 145 -29.60 16.63 -9.67
C ARG A 145 -30.10 17.92 -9.03
N LEU A 146 -30.85 18.72 -9.78
CA LEU A 146 -31.53 19.90 -9.25
C LEU A 146 -33.02 19.63 -9.22
N ASP A 147 -33.61 19.72 -8.04
CA ASP A 147 -35.04 19.57 -7.84
C ASP A 147 -35.66 20.92 -7.50
N TYR A 148 -36.88 21.11 -8.01
CA TYR A 148 -37.73 22.23 -7.65
C TYR A 148 -38.78 21.76 -6.66
N GLN A 149 -38.67 22.23 -5.43
CA GLN A 149 -39.56 21.85 -4.33
C GLN A 149 -40.58 22.96 -4.10
N VAL A 150 -41.86 22.58 -4.16
CA VAL A 150 -42.98 23.45 -3.77
C VAL A 150 -43.52 22.94 -2.45
N GLU A 151 -43.18 23.63 -1.36
CA GLU A 151 -43.75 23.35 -0.05
C GLU A 151 -44.94 24.25 0.20
N THR A 152 -46.09 23.70 0.54
CA THR A 152 -47.26 24.50 0.92
C THR A 152 -47.31 24.58 2.43
N ASN A 153 -46.99 25.75 2.99
CA ASN A 153 -47.11 26.01 4.43
C ASN A 153 -48.34 26.91 4.71
N THR A 154 -48.70 27.04 5.99
CA THR A 154 -49.73 27.95 6.53
C THR A 154 -49.58 29.42 6.10
N ARG A 155 -48.41 29.82 5.57
CA ARG A 155 -48.12 31.18 5.06
C ARG A 155 -48.15 31.32 3.53
N GLY A 156 -48.44 30.23 2.80
CA GLY A 156 -48.43 30.18 1.33
C GLY A 156 -47.39 29.21 0.75
N PRO A 157 -47.40 28.97 -0.57
CA PRO A 157 -46.44 28.11 -1.24
C PRO A 157 -45.04 28.74 -1.25
N VAL A 158 -44.07 28.02 -0.70
CA VAL A 158 -42.63 28.35 -0.77
C VAL A 158 -42.03 27.51 -1.90
N GLN A 159 -41.38 28.20 -2.83
CA GLN A 159 -40.72 27.59 -3.99
C GLN A 159 -39.22 27.65 -3.74
N GLN A 160 -38.56 26.51 -3.64
CA GLN A 160 -37.11 26.44 -3.42
C GLN A 160 -36.44 25.45 -4.36
N LEU A 161 -35.24 25.79 -4.77
CA LEU A 161 -34.35 24.93 -5.54
C LEU A 161 -33.41 24.20 -4.58
N ILE A 162 -33.31 22.88 -4.71
CA ILE A 162 -32.42 22.06 -3.91
C ILE A 162 -31.56 21.18 -4.81
N TYR A 163 -30.25 21.19 -4.56
CA TYR A 163 -29.31 20.34 -5.26
C TYR A 163 -29.10 19.05 -4.47
N PHE A 164 -29.16 17.92 -5.15
CA PHE A 164 -28.73 16.62 -4.67
C PHE A 164 -27.39 16.30 -5.30
N ILE A 165 -26.39 15.94 -4.50
CA ILE A 165 -25.03 15.68 -4.94
C ILE A 165 -24.59 14.34 -4.38
N ASP A 166 -24.07 13.51 -5.28
CA ASP A 166 -23.58 12.16 -5.03
C ASP A 166 -22.11 12.11 -5.42
N LEU A 167 -21.23 12.02 -4.43
CA LEU A 167 -19.79 11.83 -4.62
C LEU A 167 -19.49 10.33 -4.62
N ILE A 168 -18.93 9.82 -5.71
CA ILE A 168 -18.51 8.42 -5.84
C ILE A 168 -17.03 8.33 -5.48
N LEU A 169 -16.76 7.66 -4.38
CA LEU A 169 -15.42 7.45 -3.84
C LEU A 169 -14.94 6.04 -4.18
N ASP A 170 -13.67 5.90 -4.52
CA ASP A 170 -12.97 4.62 -4.60
C ASP A 170 -11.99 4.49 -3.44
N ASP A 171 -12.31 3.59 -2.53
CA ASP A 171 -11.39 3.11 -1.50
C ASP A 171 -10.88 1.72 -1.88
N LYS A 172 -9.74 1.70 -2.56
CA LYS A 172 -8.97 0.47 -2.84
C LYS A 172 -9.79 -0.58 -3.61
N GLY A 173 -10.56 -0.15 -4.61
CA GLY A 173 -11.41 -0.99 -5.46
C GLY A 173 -12.84 -1.14 -4.93
N ARG A 174 -13.14 -0.61 -3.73
CA ARG A 174 -14.50 -0.54 -3.21
C ARG A 174 -15.10 0.83 -3.54
N ARG A 175 -16.24 0.83 -4.23
CA ARG A 175 -17.02 2.04 -4.45
C ARG A 175 -17.84 2.37 -3.21
N GLU A 176 -17.65 3.58 -2.70
CA GLU A 176 -18.44 4.19 -1.63
C GLU A 176 -19.18 5.41 -2.18
N LEU A 177 -20.39 5.65 -1.67
CA LEU A 177 -21.25 6.75 -2.11
C LEU A 177 -21.46 7.71 -0.94
N LEU A 178 -21.14 8.98 -1.14
CA LEU A 178 -21.43 10.06 -0.20
C LEU A 178 -22.45 11.00 -0.83
N SER A 179 -23.68 10.98 -0.29
CA SER A 179 -24.80 11.76 -0.78
C SER A 179 -25.14 12.90 0.18
N PHE A 180 -25.35 14.10 -0.35
CA PHE A 180 -25.83 15.24 0.43
C PHE A 180 -26.68 16.18 -0.42
N THR A 181 -27.41 17.07 0.24
CA THR A 181 -28.16 18.15 -0.39
C THR A 181 -27.54 19.49 -0.08
N ALA A 182 -27.64 20.43 -1.01
CA ALA A 182 -27.17 21.80 -0.83
C ALA A 182 -28.15 22.80 -1.42
N SER A 183 -28.28 23.96 -0.78
CA SER A 183 -28.83 25.16 -1.39
C SER A 183 -27.86 25.74 -2.43
N HIS A 184 -28.34 26.69 -3.24
CA HIS A 184 -27.50 27.37 -4.22
C HIS A 184 -26.26 28.03 -3.57
N ALA A 185 -26.45 28.72 -2.44
CA ALA A 185 -25.36 29.40 -1.73
C ALA A 185 -24.33 28.43 -1.14
N GLU A 186 -24.78 27.32 -0.54
CA GLU A 186 -23.88 26.29 0.00
C GLU A 186 -23.07 25.61 -1.11
N LEU A 187 -23.69 25.38 -2.28
CA LEU A 187 -23.00 24.80 -3.42
C LEU A 187 -21.97 25.76 -4.01
N GLU A 188 -22.30 27.05 -4.11
CA GLU A 188 -21.38 28.08 -4.58
C GLU A 188 -20.14 28.18 -3.67
N ASP A 189 -20.34 28.18 -2.34
CA ASP A 189 -19.26 28.21 -1.36
C ASP A 189 -18.36 26.96 -1.44
N LEU A 190 -18.96 25.77 -1.59
CA LEU A 190 -18.22 24.52 -1.79
C LEU A 190 -17.33 24.59 -3.05
N VAL A 191 -17.89 25.04 -4.18
CA VAL A 191 -17.16 25.15 -5.44
C VAL A 191 -16.01 26.15 -5.34
N ASN A 192 -16.21 27.28 -4.66
CA ASN A 192 -15.17 28.28 -4.46
C ASN A 192 -14.04 27.74 -3.56
N THR A 193 -14.38 27.07 -2.47
CA THR A 193 -13.42 26.40 -1.59
C THR A 193 -12.57 25.37 -2.34
N LEU A 194 -13.19 24.56 -3.22
CA LEU A 194 -12.47 23.58 -4.04
C LEU A 194 -11.54 24.25 -5.07
N LYS A 195 -11.96 25.37 -5.68
CA LYS A 195 -11.09 26.15 -6.58
C LYS A 195 -9.85 26.67 -5.85
N ASP A 196 -10.02 27.18 -4.64
CA ASP A 196 -8.91 27.68 -3.82
C ASP A 196 -7.95 26.57 -3.40
N ALA A 197 -8.48 25.38 -3.06
CA ALA A 197 -7.67 24.19 -2.82
C ALA A 197 -6.84 23.81 -4.05
N CYS A 198 -7.44 23.79 -5.25
CA CYS A 198 -6.74 23.53 -6.50
C CYS A 198 -5.63 24.55 -6.78
N GLN A 199 -5.87 25.84 -6.49
CA GLN A 199 -4.85 26.88 -6.65
C GLN A 199 -3.69 26.69 -5.67
N SER A 200 -3.98 26.30 -4.43
CA SER A 200 -2.96 26.07 -3.40
C SER A 200 -2.02 24.93 -3.79
N VAL A 201 -2.54 23.83 -4.34
CA VAL A 201 -1.73 22.72 -4.87
C VAL A 201 -0.81 23.20 -6.00
N LYS A 202 -1.32 24.00 -6.95
CA LYS A 202 -0.50 24.55 -8.05
C LYS A 202 0.65 25.42 -7.55
N ARG A 203 0.45 26.19 -6.47
CA ARG A 203 1.52 27.02 -5.88
C ARG A 203 2.63 26.17 -5.26
N VAL A 204 2.26 25.08 -4.58
CA VAL A 204 3.23 24.17 -3.96
C VAL A 204 3.98 23.34 -5.02
N ALA A 205 3.33 22.96 -6.12
CA ALA A 205 3.96 22.20 -7.21
C ALA A 205 4.94 23.02 -8.08
N LEU A 206 4.98 24.35 -7.90
CA LEU A 206 5.91 25.26 -8.58
C LEU A 206 7.13 25.64 -7.72
N LEU A 207 7.24 25.08 -6.50
CA LEU A 207 8.41 25.11 -5.64
C LEU A 207 9.23 23.82 -5.84
#